data_AF-A0A1I0KZZ2-F1
#
_entry.id   AF-A0A1I0KZZ2-F1
#
_cell.length_a   1.000
_cell.length_b   1.000
_cell.length_c   1.000
_cell.angle_alpha   90.00
_cell.angle_beta   90.00
_cell.angle_gamma   90.00
#
_symmetry.space_group_name_H-M   'P 1'
#
loop_
_entity.id
_entity.type
_entity.pdbx_description
1 polymer ?
#
loop_
_entity_poly.entity_id
_entity_poly.type
_entity_poly.pdbx_seq_one_letter_code
_entity_poly.pdbx_strand_id
1 'polypeptide(L)'
;MTLERVEVVRKIDDLLETHCNNCQAKREYNREYGGNTSFITKHCSKCPIGIQLAELGQQLTVRPRRAIKLEIEMEEQNMTGQRMEKEGPSCGLTKQVFIEQIASGETVASVEKAWGMKFNTLAFWVKKWDLKGINADKARALLEPGGDQPLLREKHTLPQTAPDVSLLDKAEREIERLTAELENRQAAFKEMVASRDSVEQELMAAYQERDELQERLSEAKGALTTAQMQRGQFKAERDALAIEIERLTAENQELLIAQSEWRDTEEVLLAQITELEREVAESAPVTATVLEPSETHLLDSAIAELTRARRIVQILSTEGIA
;
A
#
# COMPACT_ATOMS: atom_id res chain seq x y z
N MET A 1 -6.83 -35.61 10.94
CA MET A 1 -6.11 -34.55 11.67
C MET A 1 -6.22 -33.29 10.83
N THR A 2 -6.93 -32.27 11.30
CA THR A 2 -7.02 -30.98 10.61
C THR A 2 -5.70 -30.24 10.84
N LEU A 3 -4.96 -29.94 9.77
CA LEU A 3 -3.76 -29.11 9.85
C LEU A 3 -4.14 -27.73 10.38
N GLU A 4 -3.25 -27.11 11.15
CA GLU A 4 -3.46 -25.75 11.60
C GLU A 4 -3.44 -24.80 10.38
N ARG A 5 -4.33 -23.79 10.37
CA ARG A 5 -4.47 -22.86 9.24
C ARG A 5 -3.12 -22.25 8.82
N VAL A 6 -2.26 -21.95 9.79
CA VAL A 6 -0.93 -21.37 9.55
C VAL A 6 -0.04 -22.35 8.77
N GLU A 7 -0.09 -23.64 9.09
CA GLU A 7 0.68 -24.67 8.38
C GLU A 7 0.19 -24.87 6.95
N VAL A 8 -1.13 -24.81 6.73
CA VAL A 8 -1.70 -24.89 5.38
C VAL A 8 -1.26 -23.70 4.52
N VAL A 9 -1.23 -22.49 5.09
CA VAL A 9 -0.71 -21.30 4.38
C VAL A 9 0.78 -21.46 4.04
N ARG A 10 1.61 -21.91 4.98
CA ARG A 10 3.04 -22.16 4.73
C ARG A 10 3.26 -23.18 3.60
N LYS A 11 2.51 -24.29 3.61
CA LYS A 11 2.59 -25.30 2.55
C LYS A 11 2.18 -24.77 1.17
N ILE A 12 1.18 -23.89 1.12
CA ILE A 12 0.79 -23.22 -0.13
C ILE A 12 1.94 -22.33 -0.62
N ASP A 13 2.54 -21.55 0.27
CA ASP A 13 3.64 -20.64 -0.05
C ASP A 13 4.85 -21.43 -0.61
N ASP A 14 5.25 -22.50 0.08
CA ASP A 14 6.33 -23.39 -0.35
C ASP A 14 6.07 -23.95 -1.76
N LEU A 15 4.85 -24.43 -2.04
CA LEU A 15 4.48 -24.96 -3.36
C LEU A 15 4.50 -23.88 -4.45
N LEU A 16 4.11 -22.65 -4.12
CA LEU A 16 4.13 -21.53 -5.06
C LEU A 16 5.56 -21.12 -5.40
N GLU A 17 6.43 -21.00 -4.39
CA GLU A 17 7.82 -20.60 -4.55
C GLU A 17 8.65 -21.66 -5.29
N THR A 18 8.55 -22.91 -4.86
CA THR A 18 9.38 -24.00 -5.39
C THR A 18 8.94 -24.45 -6.79
N HIS A 19 7.63 -24.53 -7.04
CA HIS A 19 7.10 -25.12 -8.27
C HIS A 19 6.42 -24.11 -9.20
N CYS A 20 5.54 -23.24 -8.70
CA CYS A 20 4.74 -22.40 -9.59
C CYS A 20 5.49 -21.19 -10.16
N ASN A 21 6.44 -20.61 -9.43
CA ASN A 21 7.25 -19.47 -9.90
C ASN A 21 8.22 -19.85 -11.02
N ASN A 22 8.64 -21.11 -11.05
CA ASN A 22 9.52 -21.67 -12.08
C ASN A 22 8.78 -22.56 -13.11
N CYS A 23 7.45 -22.57 -13.10
CA CYS A 23 6.66 -23.36 -14.04
C CYS A 23 6.84 -22.86 -15.49
N GLN A 24 7.46 -23.68 -16.33
CA GLN A 24 7.73 -23.36 -17.74
C GLN A 24 6.44 -23.09 -18.52
N ALA A 25 5.43 -23.93 -18.37
CA ALA A 25 4.14 -23.75 -19.04
C ALA A 25 3.48 -22.41 -18.67
N LYS A 26 3.53 -22.00 -17.39
CA LYS A 26 3.01 -20.69 -16.95
C LYS A 26 3.75 -19.53 -17.62
N ARG A 27 5.07 -19.63 -17.80
CA ARG A 27 5.87 -18.61 -18.50
C ARG A 27 5.54 -18.55 -19.99
N GLU A 28 5.34 -19.70 -20.63
CA GLU A 28 4.95 -19.79 -22.05
C GLU A 28 3.55 -19.21 -22.29
N TYR A 29 2.55 -19.56 -21.47
CA TYR A 29 1.20 -18.98 -21.54
C TYR A 29 1.20 -17.47 -21.29
N ASN A 30 1.98 -16.98 -20.32
CA ASN A 30 2.12 -15.54 -20.09
C ASN A 30 2.73 -14.81 -21.29
N ARG A 31 3.70 -15.43 -21.96
CA ARG A 31 4.34 -14.88 -23.16
C ARG A 31 3.37 -14.82 -24.34
N GLU A 32 2.56 -15.86 -24.53
CA GLU A 32 1.64 -15.97 -25.68
C GLU A 32 0.35 -15.16 -25.50
N TYR A 33 -0.21 -15.10 -24.28
CA TYR A 33 -1.54 -14.53 -24.02
C TYR A 33 -1.51 -13.26 -23.14
N GLY A 34 -0.34 -12.64 -22.95
CA GLY A 34 -0.22 -11.30 -22.34
C GLY A 34 -0.74 -11.19 -20.89
N GLY A 35 -0.61 -12.25 -20.11
CA GLY A 35 -1.06 -12.27 -18.71
C GLY A 35 -2.56 -12.56 -18.51
N ASN A 36 -3.29 -12.96 -19.55
CA ASN A 36 -4.68 -13.41 -19.40
C ASN A 36 -4.73 -14.72 -18.59
N THR A 37 -5.20 -14.62 -17.34
CA THR A 37 -5.18 -15.71 -16.36
C THR A 37 -6.13 -16.86 -16.70
N SER A 38 -7.14 -16.64 -17.55
CA SER A 38 -8.13 -17.67 -17.90
C SER A 38 -7.51 -18.92 -18.56
N PHE A 39 -6.47 -18.74 -19.37
CA PHE A 39 -5.74 -19.85 -20.01
C PHE A 39 -4.83 -20.58 -19.02
N ILE A 40 -4.21 -19.84 -18.10
CA ILE A 40 -3.37 -20.41 -17.04
C ILE A 40 -4.23 -21.24 -16.08
N THR A 41 -5.43 -20.79 -15.74
CA THR A 41 -6.36 -21.53 -14.87
C THR A 41 -6.72 -22.90 -15.45
N LYS A 42 -6.93 -23.01 -16.77
CA LYS A 42 -7.22 -24.29 -17.45
C LYS A 42 -6.04 -25.26 -17.42
N HIS A 43 -4.82 -24.74 -17.45
CA HIS A 43 -3.61 -25.57 -17.34
C HIS A 43 -3.36 -25.98 -15.89
N CYS A 44 -3.41 -25.03 -14.95
CA CYS A 44 -3.19 -25.26 -13.54
C CYS A 44 -4.22 -26.22 -12.93
N SER A 45 -5.47 -26.25 -13.42
CA SER A 45 -6.47 -27.22 -12.94
C SER A 45 -6.15 -28.69 -13.25
N LYS A 46 -5.25 -28.96 -14.21
CA LYS A 46 -4.78 -30.32 -14.56
C LYS A 46 -3.37 -30.60 -14.03
N CYS A 47 -2.67 -29.60 -13.54
CA CYS A 47 -1.31 -29.73 -13.02
C CYS A 47 -1.35 -30.40 -11.63
N PRO A 48 -0.48 -31.40 -11.34
CA PRO A 48 -0.43 -32.05 -10.03
C PRO A 48 -0.26 -31.05 -8.87
N ILE A 49 0.58 -30.03 -9.04
CA ILE A 49 0.78 -28.95 -8.05
C ILE A 49 -0.47 -28.08 -7.93
N GLY A 50 -1.13 -27.77 -9.04
CA GLY A 50 -2.38 -27.00 -9.02
C GLY A 50 -3.53 -27.72 -8.32
N ILE A 51 -3.59 -29.06 -8.43
CA ILE A 51 -4.55 -29.90 -7.69
C ILE A 51 -4.23 -29.86 -6.18
N GLN A 52 -2.96 -30.01 -5.79
CA GLN A 52 -2.55 -29.90 -4.38
C GLN A 52 -2.86 -28.52 -3.79
N LEU A 53 -2.59 -27.45 -4.55
CA LEU A 53 -2.93 -26.08 -4.15
C LEU A 53 -4.44 -25.89 -3.99
N ALA A 54 -5.26 -26.48 -4.87
CA ALA A 54 -6.71 -26.43 -4.75
C ALA A 54 -7.21 -27.17 -3.50
N GLU A 55 -6.62 -28.32 -3.17
CA GLU A 55 -6.96 -29.10 -1.97
C GLU A 55 -6.56 -28.37 -0.68
N LEU A 56 -5.35 -27.79 -0.62
CA LEU A 56 -4.92 -26.94 0.50
C LEU A 56 -5.81 -25.69 0.62
N GLY A 57 -6.19 -25.09 -0.52
CA GLY A 57 -7.12 -23.96 -0.56
C GLY A 57 -8.51 -24.31 0.01
N GLN A 58 -9.01 -25.52 -0.26
CA GLN A 58 -10.26 -26.01 0.34
C GLN A 58 -10.17 -26.09 1.87
N GLN A 59 -9.01 -26.52 2.40
CA GLN A 59 -8.76 -26.56 3.85
C GLN A 59 -8.70 -25.16 4.50
N LEU A 60 -8.37 -24.12 3.72
CA LEU A 60 -8.41 -22.72 4.16
C LEU A 60 -9.81 -22.09 4.10
N THR A 61 -10.82 -22.79 3.57
CA THR A 61 -12.17 -22.24 3.41
C THR A 61 -12.84 -22.10 4.78
N VAL A 62 -12.61 -20.95 5.41
CA VAL A 62 -13.16 -20.56 6.71
C VAL A 62 -14.63 -20.24 6.54
N ARG A 63 -15.48 -21.25 6.78
CA ARG A 63 -16.95 -21.19 6.71
C ARG A 63 -17.45 -20.74 5.32
N PRO A 64 -18.69 -21.06 4.92
CA PRO A 64 -19.31 -20.28 3.87
C PRO A 64 -19.19 -18.81 4.29
N ARG A 65 -18.56 -17.97 3.45
CA ARG A 65 -18.77 -16.52 3.57
C ARG A 65 -20.28 -16.39 3.67
N ARG A 66 -20.81 -15.87 4.78
CA ARG A 66 -22.18 -15.34 4.78
C ARG A 66 -22.19 -14.49 3.54
N ALA A 67 -22.99 -14.87 2.55
CA ALA A 67 -23.28 -13.98 1.45
C ALA A 67 -23.68 -12.69 2.15
N ILE A 68 -22.83 -11.68 2.07
CA ILE A 68 -23.30 -10.33 2.29
C ILE A 68 -24.32 -10.24 1.17
N LYS A 69 -25.59 -10.35 1.54
CA LYS A 69 -26.68 -9.73 0.79
C LYS A 69 -26.26 -8.26 0.73
N LEU A 70 -25.36 -7.95 -0.19
CA LEU A 70 -25.37 -6.65 -0.81
C LEU A 70 -26.77 -6.66 -1.40
N GLU A 71 -27.63 -5.84 -0.83
CA GLU A 71 -28.86 -5.40 -1.46
C GLU A 71 -28.46 -4.62 -2.73
N ILE A 72 -27.88 -5.33 -3.69
CA ILE A 72 -28.00 -5.08 -5.12
C ILE A 72 -29.09 -6.06 -5.57
N GLU A 73 -30.19 -6.09 -4.81
CA GLU A 73 -31.49 -6.60 -5.24
C GLU A 73 -32.41 -5.39 -5.43
N MET A 74 -31.93 -4.33 -6.10
CA MET A 74 -32.80 -3.23 -6.56
C MET A 74 -32.38 -2.55 -7.88
N GLU A 75 -31.32 -2.99 -8.58
CA GLU A 75 -30.94 -2.36 -9.87
C GLU A 75 -30.88 -3.28 -11.10
N GLU A 76 -30.78 -4.60 -10.96
CA GLU A 76 -30.77 -5.48 -12.15
C GLU A 76 -32.17 -5.85 -12.69
N GLN A 77 -33.24 -5.55 -11.94
CA GLN A 77 -34.63 -5.66 -12.45
C GLN A 77 -35.19 -4.36 -13.04
N ASN A 78 -34.43 -3.26 -13.05
CA ASN A 78 -34.85 -2.00 -13.67
C ASN A 78 -34.34 -1.81 -15.11
N MET A 79 -33.54 -2.74 -15.65
CA MET A 79 -33.11 -2.71 -17.06
C MET A 79 -34.19 -3.20 -18.05
N THR A 80 -35.34 -3.64 -17.56
CA THR A 80 -36.58 -3.82 -18.33
C THR A 80 -37.60 -2.70 -18.09
N GLY A 81 -37.27 -1.73 -17.24
CA GLY A 81 -38.04 -0.51 -17.05
C GLY A 81 -37.97 0.35 -18.30
N GLN A 82 -39.14 0.67 -18.86
CA GLN A 82 -39.41 1.68 -19.88
C GLN A 82 -38.14 2.21 -20.56
N ARG A 83 -37.77 1.62 -21.71
CA ARG A 83 -36.85 2.29 -22.65
C ARG A 83 -37.44 3.67 -22.90
N MET A 84 -36.95 4.69 -22.20
CA MET A 84 -37.22 6.07 -22.57
C MET A 84 -36.85 6.16 -24.03
N GLU A 85 -37.80 6.57 -24.85
CA GLU A 85 -37.60 6.64 -26.28
C GLU A 85 -36.39 7.54 -26.52
N LYS A 86 -35.26 6.95 -26.91
CA LYS A 86 -34.03 7.71 -27.14
C LYS A 86 -34.37 8.85 -28.09
N GLU A 87 -34.25 10.08 -27.59
CA GLU A 87 -34.56 11.31 -28.32
C GLU A 87 -33.49 11.65 -29.35
N GLY A 88 -32.33 10.98 -29.30
CA GLY A 88 -31.23 11.17 -30.24
C GLY A 88 -30.12 10.10 -30.13
N PRO A 89 -29.06 10.24 -30.96
CA PRO A 89 -27.86 9.41 -30.90
C PRO A 89 -27.13 9.52 -29.55
N SER A 90 -26.28 8.53 -29.25
CA SER A 90 -25.55 8.44 -27.98
C SER A 90 -24.54 9.56 -27.73
N CYS A 91 -24.27 10.41 -28.72
CA CYS A 91 -23.40 11.57 -28.60
C CYS A 91 -24.09 12.80 -27.97
N GLY A 92 -25.36 12.69 -27.59
CA GLY A 92 -26.10 13.79 -26.94
C GLY A 92 -26.69 14.81 -27.91
N LEU A 93 -26.63 14.59 -29.22
CA LEU A 93 -27.29 15.46 -30.21
C LEU A 93 -28.82 15.30 -30.10
N THR A 94 -29.51 16.38 -29.75
CA THR A 94 -30.97 16.43 -29.70
C THR A 94 -31.57 16.89 -31.04
N LYS A 95 -32.86 16.66 -31.24
CA LYS A 95 -33.59 17.13 -32.44
C LYS A 95 -33.48 18.64 -32.63
N GLN A 96 -33.54 19.42 -31.55
CA GLN A 96 -33.49 20.90 -31.61
C GLN A 96 -32.10 21.39 -32.08
N VAL A 97 -31.04 20.89 -31.43
CA VAL A 97 -29.66 21.26 -31.79
C VAL A 97 -29.34 20.87 -33.24
N PHE A 98 -29.87 19.73 -33.70
CA PHE A 98 -29.77 19.34 -35.10
C PHE A 98 -30.47 20.34 -36.03
N ILE A 99 -31.71 20.76 -35.73
CA ILE A 99 -32.46 21.72 -36.54
C ILE A 99 -31.74 23.09 -36.57
N GLU A 100 -31.19 23.55 -35.44
CA GLU A 100 -30.40 24.79 -35.35
C GLU A 100 -29.15 24.75 -36.25
N GLN A 101 -28.43 23.63 -36.26
CA GLN A 101 -27.24 23.47 -37.12
C GLN A 101 -27.61 23.40 -38.61
N ILE A 102 -28.76 22.81 -38.96
CA ILE A 102 -29.24 22.87 -40.35
C ILE A 102 -29.71 24.29 -40.72
N ALA A 103 -30.35 25.01 -39.79
CA ALA A 103 -30.82 26.38 -39.98
C ALA A 103 -29.69 27.39 -40.22
N SER A 104 -28.52 27.17 -39.60
CA SER A 104 -27.29 27.95 -39.82
C SER A 104 -26.62 27.65 -41.17
N GLY A 105 -27.11 26.66 -41.92
CA GLY A 105 -26.62 26.30 -43.25
C GLY A 105 -25.67 25.11 -43.27
N GLU A 106 -25.47 24.39 -42.17
CA GLU A 106 -24.69 23.17 -42.19
C GLU A 106 -25.42 22.03 -42.91
N THR A 107 -24.65 21.15 -43.55
CA THR A 107 -25.19 19.94 -44.17
C THR A 107 -25.22 18.79 -43.16
N VAL A 108 -26.12 17.82 -43.34
CA VAL A 108 -26.21 16.63 -42.48
C VAL A 108 -24.86 15.92 -42.33
N ALA A 109 -24.06 15.83 -43.40
CA ALA A 109 -22.73 15.23 -43.38
C ALA A 109 -21.71 16.06 -42.57
N SER A 110 -21.82 17.39 -42.59
CA SER A 110 -21.01 18.29 -41.75
C SER A 110 -21.31 18.05 -40.27
N VAL A 111 -22.60 17.97 -39.93
CA VAL A 111 -23.04 17.69 -38.55
C VAL A 111 -22.58 16.30 -38.10
N GLU A 112 -22.69 15.27 -38.94
CA GLU A 112 -22.14 13.93 -38.62
C GLU A 112 -20.65 13.99 -38.26
N LYS A 113 -19.87 14.73 -39.03
CA LYS A 113 -18.42 14.87 -38.81
C LYS A 113 -18.10 15.68 -37.55
N ALA A 114 -18.82 16.78 -37.32
CA ALA A 114 -18.59 17.67 -36.17
C ALA A 114 -18.84 16.95 -34.83
N TRP A 115 -19.79 16.02 -34.80
CA TRP A 115 -20.14 15.23 -33.62
C TRP A 115 -19.42 13.88 -33.54
N GLY A 116 -18.42 13.63 -34.40
CA GLY A 116 -17.62 12.40 -34.38
C GLY A 116 -18.41 11.12 -34.69
N MET A 117 -19.54 11.25 -35.41
CA MET A 117 -20.40 10.12 -35.74
C MET A 117 -19.91 9.38 -36.97
N LYS A 118 -20.23 8.07 -37.04
CA LYS A 118 -20.01 7.29 -38.27
C LYS A 118 -20.95 7.79 -39.36
N PHE A 119 -20.44 7.84 -40.60
CA PHE A 119 -21.22 8.20 -41.78
C PHE A 119 -22.54 7.41 -41.86
N ASN A 120 -23.65 8.09 -42.16
CA ASN A 120 -25.04 7.60 -42.18
C ASN A 120 -25.73 7.36 -40.82
N THR A 121 -25.11 7.71 -39.69
CA THR A 121 -25.78 7.60 -38.39
C THR A 121 -26.98 8.56 -38.28
N LEU A 122 -26.85 9.80 -38.76
CA LEU A 122 -27.93 10.78 -38.77
C LEU A 122 -29.02 10.46 -39.78
N ALA A 123 -28.73 9.74 -40.87
CA ALA A 123 -29.77 9.36 -41.82
C ALA A 123 -30.92 8.57 -41.15
N PHE A 124 -30.58 7.73 -40.16
CA PHE A 124 -31.57 7.03 -39.35
C PHE A 124 -32.38 7.97 -38.46
N TRP A 125 -31.72 8.92 -37.78
CA TRP A 125 -32.35 9.86 -36.86
C TRP A 125 -33.20 10.92 -37.57
N VAL A 126 -32.73 11.44 -38.70
CA VAL A 126 -33.48 12.34 -39.58
C VAL A 126 -34.78 11.68 -40.04
N LYS A 127 -34.77 10.38 -40.35
CA LYS A 127 -35.98 9.63 -40.65
C LYS A 127 -36.88 9.45 -39.42
N LYS A 128 -36.31 9.15 -38.25
CA LYS A 128 -37.06 8.97 -37.00
C LYS A 128 -37.71 10.27 -36.51
N TRP A 129 -37.06 11.41 -36.73
CA TRP A 129 -37.58 12.74 -36.37
C TRP A 129 -38.53 13.34 -37.41
N ASP A 130 -38.77 12.61 -38.52
CA ASP A 130 -39.56 13.02 -39.69
C ASP A 130 -39.04 14.30 -40.39
N LEU A 131 -37.72 14.44 -40.48
CA LEU A 131 -37.02 15.59 -41.09
C LEU A 131 -36.47 15.25 -42.49
N LYS A 132 -37.11 14.34 -43.23
CA LYS A 132 -36.63 13.90 -44.54
C LYS A 132 -36.63 15.06 -45.54
N GLY A 133 -35.47 15.37 -46.11
CA GLY A 133 -35.32 16.50 -47.05
C GLY A 133 -35.39 17.87 -46.36
N ILE A 134 -34.96 17.93 -45.09
CA ILE A 134 -34.73 19.20 -44.39
C ILE A 134 -33.62 19.99 -45.08
N ASN A 135 -33.89 21.27 -45.29
CA ASN A 135 -32.95 22.27 -45.79
C ASN A 135 -32.92 23.44 -44.80
N ALA A 136 -31.96 24.37 -44.98
CA ALA A 136 -31.80 25.49 -44.05
C ALA A 136 -33.08 26.33 -43.88
N ASP A 137 -33.86 26.52 -44.95
CA ASP A 137 -35.09 27.31 -44.90
C ASP A 137 -36.22 26.59 -44.14
N LYS A 138 -36.41 25.28 -44.34
CA LYS A 138 -37.36 24.47 -43.55
C LYS A 138 -36.94 24.37 -42.09
N ALA A 139 -35.64 24.28 -41.82
CA ALA A 139 -35.12 24.25 -40.47
C ALA A 139 -35.38 25.58 -39.74
N ARG A 140 -35.17 26.72 -40.41
CA ARG A 140 -35.55 28.05 -39.88
C ARG A 140 -37.06 28.15 -39.60
N ALA A 141 -37.89 27.69 -40.52
CA ALA A 141 -39.35 27.68 -40.33
C ALA A 141 -39.81 26.80 -39.15
N LEU A 142 -39.07 25.74 -38.80
CA LEU A 142 -39.35 24.88 -37.65
C LEU A 142 -38.89 25.48 -36.30
N LEU A 143 -37.98 26.46 -36.32
CA LEU A 143 -37.49 27.16 -35.13
C LEU A 143 -38.27 28.44 -34.84
N GLU A 144 -38.98 28.98 -35.83
CA GLU A 144 -39.88 30.12 -35.61
C GLU A 144 -41.13 29.64 -34.84
N PRO A 145 -41.42 30.18 -33.64
CA PRO A 145 -42.51 29.72 -32.76
C PRO A 145 -43.93 30.08 -33.27
N GLY A 146 -44.14 30.16 -34.59
CA GLY A 146 -45.40 30.61 -35.19
C GLY A 146 -45.70 30.08 -36.60
N GLY A 147 -45.01 29.04 -37.08
CA GLY A 147 -45.26 28.47 -38.41
C GLY A 147 -46.66 27.86 -38.57
N ASP A 148 -47.57 28.62 -39.18
CA ASP A 148 -48.79 28.22 -39.87
C ASP A 148 -49.54 27.00 -39.29
N GLN A 149 -50.06 27.14 -38.06
CA GLN A 149 -51.40 26.60 -37.87
C GLN A 149 -52.33 27.43 -38.77
N PRO A 150 -53.14 26.81 -39.65
CA PRO A 150 -54.11 27.55 -40.43
C PRO A 150 -54.98 28.30 -39.44
N LEU A 151 -54.87 29.62 -39.41
CA LEU A 151 -55.70 30.50 -38.59
C LEU A 151 -57.13 30.06 -38.82
N LEU A 152 -57.72 29.42 -37.80
CA LEU A 152 -59.13 29.11 -37.74
C LEU A 152 -59.83 30.42 -38.06
N ARG A 153 -60.44 30.46 -39.25
CA ARG A 153 -61.29 31.56 -39.73
C ARG A 153 -62.04 32.14 -38.53
N GLU A 154 -61.97 33.46 -38.38
CA GLU A 154 -62.84 34.24 -37.51
C GLU A 154 -64.28 33.79 -37.75
N LYS A 155 -64.74 32.88 -36.88
CA LYS A 155 -66.10 32.40 -36.89
C LYS A 155 -66.89 33.56 -36.31
N HIS A 156 -67.71 34.19 -37.14
CA HIS A 156 -68.65 35.26 -36.79
C HIS A 156 -69.05 35.17 -35.32
N THR A 157 -68.55 36.10 -34.52
CA THR A 157 -68.94 36.26 -33.13
C THR A 157 -70.41 36.64 -33.10
N LEU A 158 -71.23 35.72 -32.61
CA LEU A 158 -72.59 36.01 -32.17
C LEU A 158 -72.55 37.16 -31.14
N PRO A 159 -73.61 37.97 -31.02
CA PRO A 159 -73.65 39.08 -30.08
C PRO A 159 -73.35 38.54 -28.68
N GLN A 160 -72.34 39.14 -28.02
CA GLN A 160 -71.94 38.82 -26.67
C GLN A 160 -73.16 38.97 -25.75
N THR A 161 -73.80 37.85 -25.41
CA THR A 161 -74.67 37.81 -24.22
C THR A 161 -73.76 38.05 -23.02
N ALA A 162 -74.21 38.90 -22.09
CA ALA A 162 -73.47 39.23 -20.88
C ALA A 162 -72.89 37.96 -20.23
N PRO A 163 -71.60 37.93 -19.88
CA PRO A 163 -70.95 36.74 -19.35
C PRO A 163 -71.72 36.23 -18.14
N ASP A 164 -72.02 34.93 -18.14
CA ASP A 164 -72.68 34.27 -17.01
C ASP A 164 -71.79 34.44 -15.76
N VAL A 165 -72.26 35.28 -14.84
CA VAL A 165 -71.57 35.64 -13.60
C VAL A 165 -71.17 34.39 -12.81
N SER A 166 -71.93 33.29 -12.91
CA SER A 166 -71.58 32.05 -12.20
C SER A 166 -70.33 31.34 -12.76
N LEU A 167 -70.04 31.53 -14.05
CA LEU A 167 -68.81 30.99 -14.67
C LEU A 167 -67.59 31.84 -14.32
N LEU A 168 -67.77 33.16 -14.18
CA LEU A 168 -66.72 34.06 -13.70
C LEU A 168 -66.33 33.72 -12.26
N ASP A 169 -67.31 33.56 -11.36
CA ASP A 169 -67.05 33.18 -9.95
C ASP A 169 -66.35 31.81 -9.81
N LYS A 170 -66.58 30.89 -10.75
CA LYS A 170 -65.89 29.58 -10.79
C LYS A 170 -64.47 29.72 -11.30
N ALA A 171 -64.26 30.55 -12.33
CA ALA A 171 -62.94 30.82 -12.87
C ALA A 171 -62.05 31.55 -11.85
N GLU A 172 -62.60 32.53 -11.11
CA GLU A 172 -61.87 33.24 -10.05
C GLU A 172 -61.42 32.30 -8.94
N ARG A 173 -62.31 31.42 -8.45
CA ARG A 173 -61.95 30.39 -7.46
C ARG A 173 -60.90 29.41 -7.95
N GLU A 174 -60.95 29.03 -9.22
CA GLU A 174 -59.95 28.13 -9.81
C GLU A 174 -58.60 28.83 -9.98
N ILE A 175 -58.59 30.13 -10.35
CA ILE A 175 -57.38 30.95 -10.38
C ILE A 175 -56.76 31.03 -8.99
N GLU A 176 -57.54 31.35 -7.95
CA GLU A 176 -57.06 31.39 -6.56
C GLU A 176 -56.46 30.04 -6.13
N ARG A 177 -57.15 28.94 -6.44
CA ARG A 177 -56.67 27.58 -6.15
C ARG A 177 -55.34 27.29 -6.84
N LEU A 178 -55.22 27.60 -8.13
CA LEU A 178 -54.01 27.37 -8.91
C LEU A 178 -52.86 28.28 -8.47
N THR A 179 -53.14 29.53 -8.10
CA THR A 179 -52.14 30.46 -7.55
C THR A 179 -51.58 29.91 -6.23
N ALA A 180 -52.45 29.47 -5.31
CA ALA A 180 -52.00 28.85 -4.05
C ALA A 180 -51.21 27.56 -4.30
N GLU A 181 -51.61 26.74 -5.29
CA GLU A 181 -50.90 25.52 -5.66
C GLU A 181 -49.52 25.82 -6.25
N LEU A 182 -49.39 26.88 -7.06
CA LEU A 182 -48.11 27.35 -7.60
C LEU A 182 -47.19 27.88 -6.51
N GLU A 183 -47.69 28.66 -5.57
CA GLU A 183 -46.90 29.16 -4.42
C GLU A 183 -46.38 28.01 -3.56
N ASN A 184 -47.23 27.01 -3.28
CA ASN A 184 -46.83 25.80 -2.55
C ASN A 184 -45.75 25.01 -3.29
N ARG A 185 -45.89 24.84 -4.62
CA ARG A 185 -44.86 24.18 -5.44
C ARG A 185 -43.56 24.97 -5.48
N GLN A 186 -43.62 26.29 -5.55
CA GLN A 186 -42.43 27.14 -5.52
C GLN A 186 -41.71 27.07 -4.17
N ALA A 187 -42.45 27.02 -3.06
CA ALA A 187 -41.88 26.83 -1.74
C ALA A 187 -41.18 25.46 -1.63
N ALA A 188 -41.84 24.38 -2.05
CA ALA A 188 -41.27 23.04 -2.06
C ALA A 188 -40.01 22.94 -2.94
N PHE A 189 -40.01 23.59 -4.11
CA PHE A 189 -38.83 23.64 -4.98
C PHE A 189 -37.66 24.37 -4.31
N LYS A 190 -37.91 25.50 -3.64
CA LYS A 190 -36.86 26.23 -2.90
C LYS A 190 -36.27 25.38 -1.78
N GLU A 191 -37.08 24.63 -1.05
CA GLU A 191 -36.62 23.72 0.01
C GLU A 191 -35.79 22.57 -0.57
N MET A 192 -36.21 22.00 -1.70
CA MET A 192 -35.45 20.96 -2.40
C MET A 192 -34.08 21.47 -2.89
N VAL A 193 -34.02 22.70 -3.42
CA VAL A 193 -32.75 23.33 -3.83
C VAL A 193 -31.83 23.53 -2.62
N ALA A 194 -32.36 24.05 -1.50
CA ALA A 194 -31.57 24.22 -0.28
C ALA A 194 -31.04 22.89 0.27
N SER A 195 -31.87 21.83 0.23
CA SER A 195 -31.45 20.47 0.62
C SER A 195 -30.35 19.94 -0.29
N ARG A 196 -30.49 20.09 -1.61
CA ARG A 196 -29.45 19.72 -2.58
C ARG A 196 -28.13 20.43 -2.30
N ASP A 197 -28.17 21.74 -2.07
CA ASP A 197 -26.97 22.54 -1.81
C ASP A 197 -26.28 22.12 -0.51
N SER A 198 -27.06 21.75 0.52
CA SER A 198 -26.53 21.17 1.77
C SER A 198 -25.81 19.85 1.52
N VAL A 199 -26.42 18.94 0.75
CA VAL A 199 -25.82 17.64 0.41
C VAL A 199 -24.57 17.81 -0.45
N GLU A 200 -24.56 18.79 -1.35
CA GLU A 200 -23.38 19.11 -2.16
C GLU A 200 -22.20 19.60 -1.29
N GLN A 201 -22.48 20.42 -0.28
CA GLN A 201 -21.46 20.84 0.69
C GLN A 201 -20.92 19.67 1.51
N GLU A 202 -21.80 18.78 2.00
CA GLU A 202 -21.39 17.57 2.73
C GLU A 202 -20.54 16.64 1.87
N LEU A 203 -20.91 16.47 0.59
CA LEU A 203 -20.15 15.66 -0.36
C LEU A 203 -18.76 16.24 -0.60
N MET A 204 -18.65 17.56 -0.75
CA MET A 204 -17.35 18.24 -0.89
C MET A 204 -16.48 18.08 0.35
N ALA A 205 -17.05 18.20 1.55
CA ALA A 205 -16.33 17.97 2.80
C ALA A 205 -15.83 16.51 2.91
N ALA A 206 -16.66 15.54 2.53
CA ALA A 206 -16.28 14.13 2.53
C ALA A 206 -15.15 13.83 1.52
N TYR A 207 -15.12 14.50 0.36
CA TYR A 207 -14.01 14.38 -0.57
C TYR A 207 -12.70 14.94 -0.01
N GLN A 208 -12.75 16.07 0.69
CA GLN A 208 -11.58 16.64 1.35
C GLN A 208 -11.04 15.70 2.44
N GLU A 209 -11.92 15.17 3.30
CA GLU A 209 -11.52 14.20 4.33
C GLU A 209 -10.89 12.95 3.73
N ARG A 210 -11.46 12.42 2.64
CA ARG A 210 -10.88 11.29 1.90
C ARG A 210 -9.46 11.58 1.44
N ASP A 211 -9.22 12.77 0.89
CA ASP A 211 -7.91 13.15 0.34
C ASP A 211 -6.89 13.31 1.47
N GLU A 212 -7.26 13.89 2.61
CA GLU A 212 -6.42 13.94 3.83
C GLU A 212 -6.08 12.54 4.35
N LEU A 213 -7.05 11.64 4.40
CA LEU A 213 -6.82 10.25 4.81
C LEU A 213 -5.91 9.49 3.82
N GLN A 214 -5.99 9.79 2.52
CA GLN A 214 -5.08 9.23 1.52
C GLN A 214 -3.64 9.71 1.72
N GLU A 215 -3.45 10.99 2.03
CA GLU A 215 -2.13 11.54 2.34
C GLU A 215 -1.54 10.87 3.59
N ARG A 216 -2.30 10.81 4.69
CA ARG A 216 -1.89 10.13 5.93
C ARG A 216 -1.55 8.65 5.70
N LEU A 217 -2.30 7.97 4.84
CA LEU A 217 -2.02 6.58 4.48
C LEU A 217 -0.69 6.45 3.71
N SER A 218 -0.38 7.40 2.84
CA SER A 218 0.89 7.45 2.10
C SER A 218 2.07 7.65 3.05
N GLU A 219 1.96 8.61 3.98
CA GLU A 219 2.97 8.87 5.01
C GLU A 219 3.21 7.64 5.89
N ALA A 220 2.14 7.00 6.36
CA ALA A 220 2.24 5.79 7.18
C ALA A 220 2.93 4.64 6.43
N LYS A 221 2.69 4.49 5.12
CA LYS A 221 3.41 3.50 4.28
C LYS A 221 4.89 3.84 4.13
N GLY A 222 5.24 5.12 3.99
CA GLY A 222 6.63 5.57 3.97
C GLY A 222 7.36 5.27 5.28
N ALA A 223 6.71 5.57 6.41
CA ALA A 223 7.24 5.27 7.74
C ALA A 223 7.43 3.75 7.96
N LEU A 224 6.45 2.94 7.56
CA LEU A 224 6.54 1.48 7.64
C LEU A 224 7.73 0.93 6.84
N THR A 225 7.93 1.42 5.63
CA THR A 225 9.06 1.02 4.76
C THR A 225 10.39 1.34 5.42
N THR A 226 10.52 2.54 6.00
CA THR A 226 11.72 2.97 6.72
C THR A 226 12.00 2.08 7.93
N ALA A 227 10.97 1.79 8.73
CA ALA A 227 11.09 0.90 9.89
C ALA A 227 11.47 -0.53 9.49
N GLN A 228 10.97 -1.03 8.36
CA GLN A 228 11.35 -2.34 7.82
C GLN A 228 12.84 -2.39 7.42
N MET A 229 13.35 -1.32 6.80
CA MET A 229 14.78 -1.21 6.47
C MET A 229 15.65 -1.20 7.74
N GLN A 230 15.28 -0.39 8.73
CA GLN A 230 15.98 -0.34 10.03
C GLN A 230 15.98 -1.70 10.73
N ARG A 231 14.84 -2.40 10.74
CA ARG A 231 14.75 -3.77 11.28
C ARG A 231 15.69 -4.73 10.55
N GLY A 232 15.83 -4.59 9.23
CA GLY A 232 16.78 -5.36 8.43
C GLY A 232 18.24 -5.09 8.84
N GLN A 233 18.59 -3.82 9.03
CA GLN A 233 19.92 -3.41 9.48
C GLN A 233 20.24 -3.97 10.88
N PHE A 234 19.36 -3.77 11.86
CA PHE A 234 19.55 -4.31 13.21
C PHE A 234 19.65 -5.83 13.23
N LYS A 235 18.92 -6.53 12.35
CA LYS A 235 19.05 -7.98 12.21
C LYS A 235 20.45 -8.36 11.70
N ALA A 236 20.95 -7.68 10.68
CA ALA A 236 22.29 -7.93 10.14
C ALA A 236 23.39 -7.63 11.18
N GLU A 237 23.28 -6.55 11.93
CA GLU A 237 24.20 -6.21 13.02
C GLU A 237 24.20 -7.27 14.12
N ARG A 238 23.01 -7.72 14.55
CA ARG A 238 22.86 -8.79 15.53
C ARG A 238 23.52 -10.09 15.03
N ASP A 239 23.29 -10.46 13.78
CA ASP A 239 23.85 -11.69 13.20
C ASP A 239 25.39 -11.59 13.10
N ALA A 240 25.93 -10.41 12.75
CA ALA A 240 27.37 -10.16 12.74
C ALA A 240 28.00 -10.25 14.15
N LEU A 241 27.35 -9.66 15.17
CA LEU A 241 27.79 -9.76 16.55
C LEU A 241 27.73 -11.20 17.08
N ALA A 242 26.72 -11.99 16.68
CA ALA A 242 26.64 -13.39 17.06
C ALA A 242 27.84 -14.19 16.54
N ILE A 243 28.22 -13.99 15.28
CA ILE A 243 29.42 -14.62 14.68
C ILE A 243 30.68 -14.21 15.44
N GLU A 244 30.82 -12.92 15.79
CA GLU A 244 31.99 -12.45 16.54
C GLU A 244 32.05 -13.02 17.96
N ILE A 245 30.91 -13.17 18.63
CA ILE A 245 30.83 -13.83 19.94
C ILE A 245 31.26 -15.29 19.83
N GLU A 246 30.81 -16.01 18.80
CA GLU A 246 31.22 -17.40 18.56
C GLU A 246 32.74 -17.49 18.32
N ARG A 247 33.30 -16.59 17.52
CA ARG A 247 34.75 -16.52 17.26
C ARG A 247 35.55 -16.28 18.53
N LEU A 248 35.18 -15.27 19.32
CA LEU A 248 35.83 -14.96 20.60
C LEU A 248 35.67 -16.08 21.63
N THR A 249 34.56 -16.80 21.59
CA THR A 249 34.34 -17.96 22.46
C THR A 249 35.31 -19.09 22.11
N ALA A 250 35.51 -19.38 20.82
CA ALA A 250 36.48 -20.37 20.36
C ALA A 250 37.92 -19.97 20.73
N GLU A 251 38.30 -18.72 20.49
CA GLU A 251 39.64 -18.20 20.84
C GLU A 251 39.91 -18.30 22.35
N ASN A 252 38.93 -17.97 23.19
CA ASN A 252 39.05 -18.14 24.64
C ASN A 252 39.20 -19.62 25.05
N GLN A 253 38.53 -20.55 24.37
CA GLN A 253 38.69 -21.98 24.64
C GLN A 253 40.12 -22.45 24.30
N GLU A 254 40.66 -22.02 23.16
CA GLU A 254 42.05 -22.33 22.77
C GLU A 254 43.05 -21.78 23.79
N LEU A 255 42.87 -20.54 24.25
CA LEU A 255 43.72 -19.93 25.28
C LEU A 255 43.65 -20.68 26.61
N LEU A 256 42.47 -21.15 27.01
CA LEU A 256 42.30 -21.95 28.23
C LEU A 256 43.03 -23.30 28.13
N ILE A 257 42.98 -23.95 26.96
CA ILE A 257 43.72 -25.20 26.69
C ILE A 257 45.23 -24.94 26.77
N ALA A 258 45.73 -23.91 26.08
CA ALA A 258 47.13 -23.54 26.14
C ALA A 258 47.57 -23.23 27.58
N GLN A 259 46.74 -22.52 28.36
CA GLN A 259 47.03 -22.24 29.77
C GLN A 259 47.08 -23.50 30.64
N SER A 260 46.26 -24.52 30.37
CA SER A 260 46.41 -25.82 31.06
C SER A 260 47.71 -26.51 30.69
N GLU A 261 48.07 -26.56 29.41
CA GLU A 261 49.33 -27.19 28.96
C GLU A 261 50.56 -26.52 29.58
N TRP A 262 50.56 -25.18 29.65
CA TRP A 262 51.63 -24.43 30.33
C TRP A 262 51.72 -24.77 31.81
N ARG A 263 50.59 -24.91 32.51
CA ARG A 263 50.59 -25.30 33.93
C ARG A 263 51.12 -26.72 34.13
N ASP A 264 50.74 -27.66 33.28
CA ASP A 264 51.21 -29.04 33.36
C ASP A 264 52.72 -29.11 33.11
N THR A 265 53.23 -28.34 32.13
CA THR A 265 54.69 -28.27 31.88
C THR A 265 55.46 -27.60 33.02
N GLU A 266 54.91 -26.54 33.61
CA GLU A 266 55.48 -25.91 34.81
C GLU A 266 55.58 -26.90 35.98
N GLU A 267 54.53 -27.69 36.24
CA GLU A 267 54.52 -28.70 37.29
C GLU A 267 55.61 -29.77 37.07
N VAL A 268 55.77 -30.26 35.84
CA VAL A 268 56.83 -31.23 35.48
C VAL A 268 58.22 -30.64 35.68
N LEU A 269 58.44 -29.38 35.26
CA LEU A 269 59.74 -28.71 35.42
C LEU A 269 60.07 -28.47 36.89
N LEU A 270 59.10 -28.06 37.71
CA LEU A 270 59.28 -27.91 39.15
C LEU A 270 59.64 -29.24 39.80
N ALA A 271 58.98 -30.34 39.43
CA ALA A 271 59.33 -31.67 39.92
C ALA A 271 60.78 -32.06 39.55
N GLN A 272 61.21 -31.78 38.32
CA GLN A 272 62.60 -32.03 37.88
C GLN A 272 63.61 -31.17 38.65
N ILE A 273 63.31 -29.90 38.90
CA ILE A 273 64.16 -29.01 39.71
C ILE A 273 64.30 -29.58 41.12
N THR A 274 63.20 -29.98 41.76
CA THR A 274 63.25 -30.55 43.12
C THR A 274 64.06 -31.85 43.19
N GLU A 275 64.00 -32.68 42.15
CA GLU A 275 64.78 -33.92 42.07
C GLU A 275 66.27 -33.62 41.86
N LEU A 276 66.61 -32.67 40.98
CA LEU A 276 67.99 -32.22 40.79
C LEU A 276 68.56 -31.59 42.07
N GLU A 277 67.78 -30.79 42.79
CA GLU A 277 68.18 -30.23 44.09
C GLU A 277 68.47 -31.34 45.11
N ARG A 278 67.66 -32.42 45.12
CA ARG A 278 67.89 -33.61 45.95
C ARG A 278 69.19 -34.33 45.55
N GLU A 279 69.42 -34.57 44.26
CA GLU A 279 70.65 -35.19 43.75
C GLU A 279 71.90 -34.36 44.07
N VAL A 280 71.82 -33.03 43.95
CA VAL A 280 72.90 -32.11 44.32
C VAL A 280 73.17 -32.16 45.83
N ALA A 281 72.12 -32.19 46.66
CA ALA A 281 72.27 -32.31 48.11
C ALA A 281 72.89 -33.65 48.54
N GLU A 282 72.56 -34.75 47.85
CA GLU A 282 73.12 -36.08 48.12
C GLU A 282 74.55 -36.26 47.60
N SER A 283 74.87 -35.64 46.46
CA SER A 283 76.19 -35.70 45.84
C SER A 283 77.19 -34.71 46.44
N ALA A 284 76.72 -33.70 47.20
CA ALA A 284 77.58 -32.85 48.00
C ALA A 284 78.26 -33.71 49.09
N PRO A 285 79.58 -33.97 49.01
CA PRO A 285 80.26 -34.58 50.14
C PRO A 285 80.05 -33.68 51.36
N VAL A 286 79.76 -34.29 52.52
CA VAL A 286 79.86 -33.65 53.84
C VAL A 286 81.33 -33.36 54.12
N THR A 287 81.95 -32.54 53.28
CA THR A 287 83.05 -31.68 53.68
C THR A 287 82.39 -30.46 54.28
N ALA A 288 82.03 -30.57 55.56
CA ALA A 288 82.14 -29.45 56.49
C ALA A 288 83.62 -29.03 56.60
N THR A 289 84.25 -28.72 55.47
CA THR A 289 85.40 -27.84 55.43
C THR A 289 84.79 -26.46 55.60
N VAL A 290 85.05 -25.88 56.78
CA VAL A 290 85.00 -24.44 57.01
C VAL A 290 85.58 -23.77 55.77
N LEU A 291 84.72 -23.29 54.88
CA LEU A 291 85.10 -22.43 53.77
C LEU A 291 85.62 -21.18 54.45
N GLU A 292 86.95 -21.04 54.50
CA GLU A 292 87.52 -19.72 54.72
C GLU A 292 86.85 -18.79 53.71
N PRO A 293 86.33 -17.63 54.15
CA PRO A 293 85.60 -16.73 53.27
C PRO A 293 86.52 -16.41 52.10
N SER A 294 86.07 -16.71 50.88
CA SER A 294 86.84 -16.41 49.68
C SER A 294 87.21 -14.93 49.70
N GLU A 295 88.38 -14.56 49.16
CA GLU A 295 88.83 -13.17 49.13
C GLU A 295 87.76 -12.22 48.57
N THR A 296 86.90 -12.70 47.66
CA THR A 296 85.73 -11.99 47.15
C THR A 296 84.67 -11.71 48.22
N HIS A 297 84.37 -12.68 49.09
CA HIS A 297 83.43 -12.49 50.21
C HIS A 297 84.00 -11.58 51.30
N LEU A 298 85.32 -11.63 51.52
CA LEU A 298 86.04 -10.67 52.37
C LEU A 298 86.01 -9.26 51.76
N LEU A 299 86.19 -9.14 50.45
CA LEU A 299 86.09 -7.87 49.72
C LEU A 299 84.67 -7.30 49.78
N ASP A 300 83.64 -8.12 49.55
CA ASP A 300 82.25 -7.65 49.61
C ASP A 300 81.83 -7.27 51.03
N SER A 301 82.31 -8.02 52.05
CA SER A 301 82.11 -7.64 53.45
C SER A 301 82.84 -6.35 53.80
N ALA A 302 84.09 -6.18 53.34
CA ALA A 302 84.85 -4.96 53.52
C ALA A 302 84.21 -3.77 52.80
N ILE A 303 83.68 -3.95 51.60
CA ILE A 303 82.94 -2.92 50.85
C ILE A 303 81.66 -2.55 51.61
N ALA A 304 80.93 -3.53 52.15
CA ALA A 304 79.72 -3.28 52.95
C ALA A 304 80.06 -2.55 54.26
N GLU A 305 81.16 -2.89 54.93
CA GLU A 305 81.65 -2.18 56.11
C GLU A 305 82.11 -0.77 55.79
N LEU A 306 82.88 -0.57 54.72
CA LEU A 306 83.31 0.76 54.26
C LEU A 306 82.12 1.63 53.85
N THR A 307 81.09 1.03 53.24
CA THR A 307 79.85 1.73 52.88
C THR A 307 79.07 2.14 54.13
N ARG A 308 78.99 1.26 55.15
CA ARG A 308 78.41 1.60 56.45
C ARG A 308 79.20 2.70 57.15
N ALA A 309 80.52 2.60 57.21
CA ALA A 309 81.40 3.60 57.80
C ALA A 309 81.25 4.96 57.10
N ARG A 310 81.23 4.97 55.77
CA ARG A 310 80.96 6.19 54.98
C ARG A 310 79.63 6.83 55.33
N ARG A 311 78.58 6.02 55.49
CA ARG A 311 77.24 6.52 55.87
C ARG A 311 77.25 7.13 57.28
N ILE A 312 77.95 6.51 58.24
CA ILE A 312 78.11 7.05 59.60
C ILE A 312 78.88 8.36 59.58
N VAL A 313 80.01 8.44 58.87
CA VAL A 313 80.78 9.69 58.73
C VAL A 313 79.93 10.79 58.09
N GLN A 314 79.13 10.45 57.08
CA GLN A 314 78.25 11.39 56.42
C GLN A 314 77.17 11.92 57.38
N ILE A 315 76.56 11.05 58.19
CA ILE A 315 75.61 11.44 59.25
C ILE A 315 76.29 12.39 60.25
N LEU A 316 77.46 12.02 60.78
CA LEU A 316 78.22 12.86 61.73
C LEU A 316 78.67 14.19 61.14
N SER A 317 78.96 14.23 59.84
CA SER A 317 79.34 15.46 59.12
C SER A 317 78.13 16.35 58.85
N THR A 318 76.94 15.79 58.64
CA THR A 318 75.69 16.53 58.46
C THR A 318 75.05 16.97 59.77
N GLU A 319 75.32 16.26 60.88
CA GLU A 319 74.78 16.57 62.21
C GLU A 319 75.64 17.56 63.02
N GLY A 320 76.76 18.07 62.46
CA GLY A 320 77.41 19.30 62.92
C GLY A 320 77.70 19.36 64.42
N ILE A 321 78.58 18.48 64.91
CA ILE A 321 79.21 18.69 66.22
C ILE A 321 80.35 19.68 66.03
N ALA A 322 80.09 20.94 66.40
CA ALA A 322 81.10 21.90 66.82
C ALA A 322 81.68 21.49 68.19
#